data_AF-A0AAV4U1J9-F1
#
_entry.id   AF-A0AAV4U1J9-F1
#
_cell.length_a   1.000
_cell.length_b   1.000
_cell.length_c   1.000
_cell.angle_alpha   90.00
_cell.angle_beta   90.00
_cell.angle_gamma   90.00
#
_symmetry.space_group_name_H-M   'P 1'
#
loop_
_entity.id
_entity.type
_entity.pdbx_description
1 polymer ?
#
loop_
_entity_poly.entity_id
_entity_poly.type
_entity_poly.pdbx_seq_one_letter_code
_entity_poly.pdbx_strand_id
1 'polypeptide(L)'
;MSFEKMSTDEKIKKPFMKFDPIPQPHFIPGYTGFCPKLPVSVGVSFGKTTNEILKKDPHMAGRLKPTANEVAHPIKVAEKRIKDLESEKQLINSRFPAKGRRILNDYIPAGYTGHVPHNAEPVGISFSKGYVSSVAQFIRDQAEARSEK
;
A
#
# COMPACT_ATOMS: atom_id res chain seq x y z
N MET A 1 35.07 28.00 39.09
CA MET A 1 34.17 28.18 37.92
C MET A 1 34.13 26.86 37.17
N SER A 2 33.07 26.10 37.35
CA SER A 2 32.94 24.73 36.84
C SER A 2 32.28 24.77 35.47
N PHE A 3 32.98 24.32 34.43
CA PHE A 3 32.39 24.16 33.10
C PHE A 3 31.69 22.80 33.03
N GLU A 4 30.36 22.84 32.92
CA GLU A 4 29.49 21.68 32.78
C GLU A 4 29.63 21.11 31.35
N LYS A 5 30.09 19.86 31.23
CA LYS A 5 30.26 19.19 29.94
C LYS A 5 28.88 18.81 29.38
N MET A 6 28.43 19.51 28.34
CA MET A 6 27.24 19.11 27.57
C MET A 6 27.49 17.75 26.91
N SER A 7 26.71 16.74 27.32
CA SER A 7 26.73 15.38 26.78
C SER A 7 26.50 15.38 25.26
N THR A 8 27.48 14.89 24.51
CA THR A 8 27.49 14.86 23.04
C THR A 8 26.83 13.61 22.45
N ASP A 9 25.93 12.93 23.17
CA ASP A 9 25.41 11.62 22.74
C ASP A 9 23.93 11.59 22.31
N GLU A 10 23.19 12.71 22.38
CA GLU A 10 21.80 12.75 21.89
C GLU A 10 21.66 13.18 20.42
N LYS A 11 22.73 13.68 19.79
CA LYS A 11 22.62 14.28 18.45
C LYS A 11 22.67 13.29 17.28
N ILE A 12 22.94 12.00 17.51
CA ILE A 12 23.07 10.99 16.45
C ILE A 12 22.09 9.83 16.66
N LYS A 13 20.79 10.13 16.76
CA LYS A 13 19.71 9.11 16.69
C LYS A 13 18.67 9.43 15.62
N LYS A 14 19.01 10.27 14.64
CA LYS A 14 18.14 10.51 13.49
C LYS A 14 18.66 9.64 12.34
N PRO A 15 17.92 8.61 11.89
CA PRO A 15 18.33 7.85 10.72
C PRO A 15 18.51 8.83 9.55
N PHE A 16 19.64 8.68 8.85
CA PHE A 16 20.13 9.55 7.78
C PHE A 16 19.12 9.77 6.65
N MET A 17 18.10 8.91 6.52
CA MET A 17 17.01 9.07 5.57
C MET A 17 15.70 8.64 6.23
N LYS A 18 14.94 9.61 6.75
CA LYS A 18 13.50 9.40 6.94
C LYS A 18 12.88 9.51 5.57
N PHE A 19 12.33 8.42 5.05
CA PHE A 19 11.32 8.51 4.00
C PHE A 19 10.10 9.17 4.67
N ASP A 20 10.07 10.50 4.65
CA ASP A 20 8.92 11.23 5.19
C ASP A 20 7.67 10.71 4.44
N PRO A 21 6.64 10.19 5.13
CA PRO A 21 5.42 9.73 4.50
C PRO A 21 4.70 10.95 3.89
N ILE A 22 5.10 11.25 2.65
CA ILE A 22 4.69 12.33 1.74
C ILE A 22 4.10 13.56 2.44
N PRO A 23 4.94 14.41 3.08
CA PRO A 23 4.55 15.76 3.49
C PRO A 23 4.31 16.70 2.28
N GLN A 24 4.55 16.21 1.05
CA GLN A 24 4.57 16.99 -0.19
C GLN A 24 3.80 16.28 -1.31
N PRO A 25 2.44 16.37 -1.33
CA PRO A 25 1.57 15.64 -2.27
C PRO A 25 1.77 15.99 -3.75
N HIS A 26 2.54 17.05 -4.03
CA HIS A 26 2.84 17.54 -5.37
C HIS A 26 4.33 17.47 -5.74
N PHE A 27 5.13 16.71 -4.97
CA PHE A 27 6.54 16.46 -5.31
C PHE A 27 6.64 15.24 -6.22
N ILE A 28 7.17 15.45 -7.44
CA ILE A 28 7.48 14.38 -8.41
C ILE A 28 8.95 13.98 -8.19
N PRO A 29 9.24 12.75 -7.72
CA PRO A 29 10.62 12.28 -7.58
C PRO A 29 11.33 12.29 -8.94
N GLY A 30 12.57 12.81 -8.99
CA GLY A 30 13.40 12.82 -10.20
C GLY A 30 13.12 13.94 -11.20
N TYR A 31 12.16 14.84 -10.93
CA TYR A 31 11.95 16.02 -11.77
C TYR A 31 13.07 17.05 -11.54
N THR A 32 13.88 17.30 -12.57
CA THR A 32 14.96 18.29 -12.58
C THR A 32 14.64 19.53 -13.44
N GLY A 33 13.39 19.67 -13.88
CA GLY A 33 12.94 20.77 -14.75
C GLY A 33 12.72 22.08 -14.01
N PHE A 34 12.35 23.13 -14.77
CA PHE A 34 12.14 24.47 -14.25
C PHE A 34 10.88 24.56 -13.37
N CYS A 35 11.05 24.99 -12.11
CA CYS A 35 9.95 25.32 -11.22
C CYS A 35 9.83 26.85 -11.06
N PRO A 36 8.71 27.47 -11.45
CA PRO A 36 8.52 28.92 -11.31
C PRO A 36 8.69 29.36 -9.85
N LYS A 37 9.32 30.51 -9.57
CA LYS A 37 9.54 31.04 -8.21
C LYS A 37 10.47 30.21 -7.29
N LEU A 38 10.93 29.04 -7.73
CA LEU A 38 12.02 28.29 -7.09
C LEU A 38 13.31 29.11 -6.90
N PRO A 39 13.82 29.87 -7.90
CA PRO A 39 15.08 30.60 -7.73
C PRO A 39 15.01 31.73 -6.70
N VAL A 40 13.80 32.16 -6.31
CA VAL A 40 13.57 33.20 -5.30
C VAL A 40 13.54 32.60 -3.88
N SER A 41 13.38 31.28 -3.76
CA SER A 41 13.27 30.58 -2.48
C SER A 41 14.61 29.94 -2.12
N VAL A 42 15.28 30.48 -1.10
CA VAL A 42 16.58 29.98 -0.63
C VAL A 42 16.41 29.24 0.71
N GLY A 43 17.13 28.14 0.91
CA GLY A 43 17.16 27.40 2.19
C GLY A 43 16.03 26.39 2.41
N VAL A 44 15.18 26.15 1.40
CA VAL A 44 14.09 25.17 1.43
C VAL A 44 14.34 24.06 0.40
N SER A 45 13.96 22.82 0.73
CA SER A 45 14.11 21.70 -0.22
C SER A 45 13.15 21.87 -1.40
N PHE A 46 13.60 21.45 -2.58
CA PHE A 46 12.84 21.55 -3.82
C PHE A 46 11.37 21.10 -3.67
N GLY A 47 11.13 19.93 -3.07
CA GLY A 47 9.77 19.42 -2.92
C GLY A 47 8.88 20.22 -1.95
N LYS A 48 9.45 20.91 -0.94
CA LYS A 48 8.70 21.84 -0.08
C LYS A 48 8.31 23.08 -0.88
N THR A 49 9.27 23.64 -1.60
CA THR A 49 9.08 24.83 -2.42
C THR A 49 8.03 24.60 -3.51
N THR A 50 8.13 23.48 -4.25
CA THR A 50 7.17 23.15 -5.31
C THR A 50 5.77 22.92 -4.77
N ASN A 51 5.64 22.24 -3.63
CA ASN A 51 4.36 22.06 -2.95
C ASN A 51 3.74 23.41 -2.54
N GLU A 52 4.53 24.34 -2.01
CA GLU A 52 4.03 25.68 -1.67
C GLU A 52 3.63 26.51 -2.89
N ILE A 53 4.43 26.49 -3.96
CA ILE A 53 4.12 27.20 -5.21
C ILE A 53 2.79 26.69 -5.77
N LEU A 54 2.61 25.37 -5.80
CA LEU A 54 1.38 24.75 -6.31
C LEU A 54 0.17 25.00 -5.40
N LYS A 55 0.35 25.16 -4.09
CA LYS A 55 -0.73 25.62 -3.20
C LYS A 55 -1.14 27.08 -3.45
N LYS A 56 -0.19 27.93 -3.82
CA LYS A 56 -0.39 29.38 -3.99
C LYS A 56 -0.92 29.75 -5.38
N ASP A 57 -0.57 28.98 -6.43
CA ASP A 57 -1.01 29.23 -7.81
C ASP A 57 -2.08 28.22 -8.27
N PRO A 58 -3.39 28.57 -8.21
CA PRO A 58 -4.48 27.65 -8.59
C PRO A 58 -4.44 27.24 -10.07
N HIS A 59 -3.90 28.08 -10.95
CA HIS A 59 -3.74 27.78 -12.38
C HIS A 59 -2.68 26.70 -12.65
N MET A 60 -1.71 26.52 -11.74
CA MET A 60 -0.71 25.46 -11.78
C MET A 60 -1.22 24.21 -11.05
N ALA A 61 -1.95 24.40 -9.94
CA ALA A 61 -2.55 23.34 -9.13
C ALA A 61 -3.57 22.51 -9.91
N GLY A 62 -4.46 23.16 -10.68
CA GLY A 62 -5.54 22.49 -11.42
C GLY A 62 -5.06 21.50 -12.50
N ARG A 63 -3.77 21.56 -12.88
CA ARG A 63 -3.16 20.63 -13.86
C ARG A 63 -2.58 19.37 -13.22
N LEU A 64 -2.37 19.38 -11.90
CA LEU A 64 -1.74 18.29 -11.18
C LEU A 64 -2.78 17.62 -10.29
N LYS A 65 -3.18 16.39 -10.64
CA LYS A 65 -3.96 15.56 -9.72
C LYS A 65 -3.09 15.30 -8.47
N PRO A 66 -3.58 15.57 -7.25
CA PRO A 66 -2.82 15.25 -6.05
C PRO A 66 -2.52 13.75 -6.05
N THR A 67 -1.24 13.40 -6.14
CA THR A 67 -0.78 12.00 -6.06
C THR A 67 -1.10 11.37 -4.70
N ALA A 68 -1.40 12.19 -3.69
CA ALA A 68 -1.74 11.76 -2.34
C ALA A 68 -3.09 11.05 -2.18
N ASN A 69 -4.07 11.27 -3.06
CA ASN A 69 -5.34 10.53 -2.95
C ASN A 69 -5.24 9.10 -3.52
N GLU A 70 -4.25 8.84 -4.37
CA GLU A 70 -4.09 7.55 -5.05
C GLU A 70 -2.92 6.72 -4.48
N VAL A 71 -1.86 7.36 -4.01
CA VAL A 71 -0.73 6.67 -3.36
C VAL A 71 -0.99 6.60 -1.86
N ALA A 72 -1.91 5.72 -1.47
CA ALA A 72 -2.03 5.33 -0.07
C ALA A 72 -0.64 4.97 0.46
N HIS A 73 -0.29 5.48 1.66
CA HIS A 73 1.01 5.21 2.26
C HIS A 73 1.32 3.70 2.20
N PRO A 74 2.55 3.29 1.85
CA PRO A 74 2.87 1.89 1.60
C PRO A 74 2.49 0.98 2.78
N ILE A 75 2.59 1.50 4.00
CA ILE A 75 2.16 0.85 5.24
C ILE A 75 0.64 0.62 5.24
N LYS A 76 -0.17 1.65 4.97
CA LYS A 76 -1.64 1.55 4.91
C LYS A 76 -2.11 0.58 3.81
N VAL A 77 -1.41 0.57 2.67
CA VAL A 77 -1.67 -0.40 1.58
C VAL A 77 -1.37 -1.83 2.04
N ALA A 78 -0.25 -2.04 2.73
CA ALA A 78 0.13 -3.34 3.26
C ALA A 78 -0.88 -3.82 4.32
N GLU A 79 -1.27 -2.96 5.26
CA GLU A 79 -2.28 -3.25 6.29
C GLU A 79 -3.62 -3.64 5.67
N LYS A 80 -4.09 -2.87 4.68
CA LYS A 80 -5.32 -3.20 3.95
C LYS A 80 -5.21 -4.57 3.29
N ARG A 81 -4.12 -4.85 2.58
CA ARG A 81 -3.89 -6.15 1.92
C ARG A 81 -3.86 -7.32 2.91
N ILE A 82 -3.32 -7.13 4.11
CA ILE A 82 -3.30 -8.16 5.16
C ILE A 82 -4.71 -8.40 5.68
N LYS A 83 -5.47 -7.32 5.94
CA LYS A 83 -6.85 -7.40 6.39
C LYS A 83 -7.76 -8.10 5.37
N ASP A 84 -7.61 -7.74 4.10
CA ASP A 84 -8.35 -8.34 2.99
C ASP A 84 -8.08 -9.86 2.94
N LEU A 85 -6.81 -10.27 3.02
CA LEU A 85 -6.45 -11.70 3.05
C LEU A 85 -7.04 -12.45 4.24
N GLU A 86 -7.02 -11.85 5.42
CA GLU A 86 -7.56 -12.50 6.62
C GLU A 86 -9.07 -12.68 6.52
N SER A 87 -9.77 -11.69 5.94
CA SER A 87 -11.21 -11.79 5.67
C SER A 87 -11.53 -12.91 4.66
N GLU A 88 -10.68 -13.13 3.65
CA GLU A 88 -10.85 -14.20 2.67
C GLU A 88 -10.67 -15.58 3.31
N LYS A 89 -9.67 -15.76 4.18
CA LYS A 89 -9.50 -16.99 4.95
C LYS A 89 -10.69 -17.28 5.85
N GLN A 90 -11.23 -16.26 6.52
CA GLN A 90 -12.43 -16.39 7.34
C GLN A 90 -13.65 -16.80 6.50
N LEU A 91 -13.80 -16.27 5.28
CA LEU A 91 -14.85 -16.67 4.35
C LEU A 91 -14.72 -18.17 3.98
N ILE A 92 -13.52 -18.62 3.64
CA ILE A 92 -13.25 -20.03 3.31
C ILE A 92 -13.57 -20.94 4.51
N ASN A 93 -13.13 -20.53 5.71
CA ASN A 93 -13.31 -21.29 6.94
C ASN A 93 -14.74 -21.27 7.49
N SER A 94 -15.55 -20.26 7.14
CA SER A 94 -16.96 -20.15 7.55
C SER A 94 -17.92 -21.01 6.73
N ARG A 95 -17.47 -21.57 5.59
CA ARG A 95 -18.28 -22.45 4.74
C ARG A 95 -18.75 -23.66 5.57
N PHE A 96 -20.04 -23.69 5.90
CA PHE A 96 -20.64 -24.76 6.70
C PHE A 96 -20.29 -26.14 6.11
N PRO A 97 -19.91 -27.14 6.93
CA PRO A 97 -19.73 -28.50 6.45
C PRO A 97 -21.11 -29.08 6.12
N ALA A 98 -21.60 -28.82 4.92
CA ALA A 98 -22.75 -29.52 4.39
C ALA A 98 -22.32 -30.97 4.12
N LYS A 99 -22.51 -31.86 5.11
CA LYS A 99 -22.39 -33.34 5.04
C LYS A 99 -21.24 -33.88 4.16
N GLY A 100 -20.06 -33.25 4.17
CA GLY A 100 -18.98 -33.61 3.25
C GLY A 100 -17.61 -33.11 3.67
N ARG A 101 -16.58 -33.70 3.06
CA ARG A 101 -15.18 -33.32 3.27
C ARG A 101 -14.96 -31.91 2.73
N ARG A 102 -14.30 -31.04 3.51
CA ARG A 102 -13.82 -29.75 3.01
C ARG A 102 -12.62 -29.98 2.10
N ILE A 103 -12.86 -29.93 0.78
CA ILE A 103 -11.83 -30.10 -0.24
C ILE A 103 -11.00 -28.81 -0.39
N LEU A 104 -11.64 -27.65 -0.28
CA LEU A 104 -11.01 -26.33 -0.36
C LEU A 104 -11.04 -25.69 1.02
N ASN A 105 -9.86 -25.54 1.63
CA ASN A 105 -9.62 -24.83 2.89
C ASN A 105 -8.64 -23.67 2.66
N ASP A 106 -8.34 -22.90 3.70
CA ASP A 106 -7.31 -21.85 3.66
C ASP A 106 -5.88 -22.39 3.50
N TYR A 107 -5.67 -23.67 3.79
CA TYR A 107 -4.41 -24.37 3.62
C TYR A 107 -4.35 -25.14 2.29
N ILE A 108 -3.26 -24.94 1.54
CA ILE A 108 -2.89 -25.73 0.36
C ILE A 108 -1.61 -26.54 0.65
N PRO A 109 -1.60 -27.87 0.42
CA PRO A 109 -0.39 -28.66 0.60
C PRO A 109 0.77 -28.18 -0.27
N ALA A 110 1.98 -28.20 0.29
CA ALA A 110 3.19 -27.94 -0.48
C ALA A 110 3.35 -28.98 -1.60
N GLY A 111 3.67 -28.51 -2.81
CA GLY A 111 3.79 -29.39 -3.99
C GLY A 111 2.46 -29.76 -4.65
N TYR A 112 1.33 -29.18 -4.22
CA TYR A 112 0.06 -29.34 -4.94
C TYR A 112 0.16 -28.72 -6.34
N THR A 113 0.03 -29.55 -7.37
CA THR A 113 0.05 -29.15 -8.79
C THR A 113 -1.32 -29.31 -9.47
N GLY A 114 -2.37 -29.58 -8.69
CA GLY A 114 -3.73 -29.78 -9.21
C GLY A 114 -4.45 -28.48 -9.55
N HIS A 115 -5.68 -28.60 -10.06
CA HIS A 115 -6.50 -27.47 -10.45
C HIS A 115 -7.05 -26.70 -9.23
N VAL A 116 -6.89 -25.37 -9.25
CA VAL A 116 -7.49 -24.44 -8.28
C VAL A 116 -8.49 -23.54 -9.04
N PRO A 117 -9.78 -23.50 -8.64
CA PRO A 117 -10.77 -22.64 -9.29
C PRO A 117 -10.35 -21.18 -9.28
N HIS A 118 -10.51 -20.46 -10.39
CA HIS A 118 -10.15 -19.03 -10.55
C HIS A 118 -8.68 -18.68 -10.28
N ASN A 119 -7.77 -19.66 -10.22
CA ASN A 119 -6.34 -19.39 -10.08
C ASN A 119 -5.71 -19.09 -11.43
N ALA A 120 -5.90 -17.86 -11.91
CA ALA A 120 -5.12 -17.32 -13.01
C ALA A 120 -3.77 -16.88 -12.45
N GLU A 121 -2.80 -17.82 -12.38
CA GLU A 121 -1.44 -17.66 -11.82
C GLU A 121 -1.00 -16.19 -11.68
N PRO A 122 -1.27 -15.57 -10.52
CA PRO A 122 -1.17 -14.13 -10.44
C PRO A 122 0.29 -13.72 -10.33
N VAL A 123 0.76 -12.96 -11.33
CA VAL A 123 2.13 -12.45 -11.36
C VAL A 123 2.36 -11.47 -10.23
N GLY A 124 3.45 -11.66 -9.47
CA GLY A 124 3.86 -10.73 -8.41
C GLY A 124 3.22 -10.97 -7.03
N ILE A 125 2.50 -12.08 -6.83
CA ILE A 125 2.07 -12.53 -5.49
C ILE A 125 2.50 -13.98 -5.23
N SER A 126 2.56 -14.37 -3.95
CA SER A 126 2.87 -15.76 -3.60
C SER A 126 1.71 -16.69 -3.99
N PHE A 127 2.04 -17.92 -4.36
CA PHE A 127 1.05 -18.92 -4.75
C PHE A 127 -0.03 -19.14 -3.68
N SER A 128 0.36 -19.29 -2.41
CA SER A 128 -0.59 -19.46 -1.30
C SER A 128 -1.56 -18.28 -1.18
N LYS A 129 -1.09 -17.05 -1.48
CA LYS A 129 -1.92 -15.85 -1.46
C LYS A 129 -2.91 -15.85 -2.62
N GLY A 130 -2.45 -16.18 -3.83
CA GLY A 130 -3.30 -16.31 -5.01
C GLY A 130 -4.40 -17.36 -4.79
N TYR A 131 -4.02 -18.54 -4.27
CA TYR A 131 -4.93 -19.62 -3.93
C TYR A 131 -6.08 -19.16 -3.02
N VAL A 132 -5.79 -18.50 -1.89
CA VAL A 132 -6.83 -18.02 -0.95
C VAL A 132 -7.80 -17.07 -1.64
N SER A 133 -7.27 -16.11 -2.42
CA SER A 133 -8.12 -15.12 -3.09
C SER A 133 -8.99 -15.76 -4.18
N SER A 134 -8.44 -16.69 -4.96
CA SER A 134 -9.16 -17.43 -6.00
C SER A 134 -10.28 -18.31 -5.43
N VAL A 135 -10.01 -19.04 -4.34
CA VAL A 135 -11.05 -19.84 -3.66
C VAL A 135 -12.12 -18.94 -3.04
N ALA A 136 -11.74 -17.79 -2.46
CA ALA A 136 -12.69 -16.84 -1.92
C ALA A 136 -13.60 -16.25 -3.01
N GLN A 137 -13.06 -15.89 -4.17
CA GLN A 137 -13.85 -15.45 -5.32
C GLN A 137 -14.83 -16.53 -5.77
N PHE A 138 -14.36 -17.76 -5.94
CA PHE A 138 -15.21 -18.89 -6.30
C PHE A 138 -16.38 -19.10 -5.32
N ILE A 139 -16.17 -18.88 -4.02
CA ILE A 139 -17.25 -18.95 -3.02
C ILE A 139 -18.28 -17.84 -3.22
N ARG A 140 -17.83 -16.61 -3.54
CA ARG A 140 -18.72 -15.48 -3.83
C ARG A 140 -19.58 -15.77 -5.06
N ASP A 141 -18.95 -16.22 -6.15
CA ASP A 141 -19.66 -16.55 -7.40
C ASP A 141 -20.72 -17.65 -7.16
N GLN A 142 -20.41 -18.64 -6.32
CA GLN A 142 -21.37 -19.67 -5.92
C GLN A 142 -22.54 -19.13 -5.10
N ALA A 143 -22.30 -18.13 -4.25
CA ALA A 143 -23.35 -17.49 -3.46
C ALA A 143 -24.28 -16.66 -4.35
N GLU A 144 -23.71 -15.91 -5.30
CA GLU A 144 -24.42 -15.14 -6.30
C GLU A 144 -25.31 -16.05 -7.16
N ALA A 145 -24.75 -17.11 -7.75
CA ALA A 145 -25.49 -18.07 -8.57
C ALA A 145 -26.58 -18.85 -7.80
N ARG A 146 -26.50 -18.92 -6.46
CA ARG A 146 -27.56 -19.50 -5.61
C ARG A 146 -28.68 -18.50 -5.33
N SER A 147 -28.37 -17.21 -5.28
CA SER A 147 -29.37 -16.15 -5.04
C SER A 147 -30.24 -15.86 -6.26
N GLU A 148 -29.76 -16.18 -7.46
CA GLU A 148 -30.47 -16.00 -8.73
C GLU A 148 -31.49 -17.13 -9.02
N LYS A 149 -31.52 -18.19 -8.21
CA LYS A 149 -32.46 -19.31 -8.33
C LYS A 149 -33.59 -19.20 -7.32
#